data_AF-A0AAW1JXJ7-F1
#
_entry.id   AF-A0AAW1JXJ7-F1
#
_cell.length_a   1.000
_cell.length_b   1.000
_cell.length_c   1.000
_cell.angle_alpha   90.00
_cell.angle_beta   90.00
_cell.angle_gamma   90.00
#
_symmetry.space_group_name_H-M   'P 1'
#
loop_
_entity.id
_entity.type
_entity.pdbx_description
1 polymer ?
#
loop_
_entity_poly.entity_id
_entity_poly.type
_entity_poly.pdbx_seq_one_letter_code
_entity_poly.pdbx_strand_id
1 'polypeptide(L)'
;MAQRAKLGPDNELLIDGYAVSVVYFRAGYEPGHYHSQKEWDARLLIERSQAIKSPSIHYHLAGTKKVQQALARPGAIEMFLGEASKIEAVKEIFTGLYSLDFDEFGDQAIQMALDAPERFVLKPQREGGGNNIYGKEIRDAILKMKDSRERTAWILMERINPPLSTGYIVRPGGPDIPELVDLVSELGIFGVIIGDSTKIYSNRQVGHMLRTKVSTANEGGVAAGLGALDSPYLID
;
A
#
# COMPACT_ATOMS: atom_id res chain seq x y z
N MET A 1 -9.77 -9.58 -21.68
CA MET A 1 -10.54 -10.50 -20.82
C MET A 1 -12.04 -10.37 -21.02
N ALA A 2 -12.61 -9.16 -20.92
CA ALA A 2 -14.07 -8.92 -20.97
C ALA A 2 -14.83 -9.56 -22.16
N GLN A 3 -14.18 -9.78 -23.32
CA GLN A 3 -14.82 -10.38 -24.50
C GLN A 3 -14.50 -11.88 -24.70
N ARG A 4 -13.52 -12.42 -23.97
CA ARG A 4 -12.95 -13.77 -24.18
C ARG A 4 -13.17 -14.71 -22.99
N ALA A 5 -13.39 -14.13 -21.81
CA ALA A 5 -13.59 -14.88 -20.58
C ALA A 5 -15.07 -15.14 -20.33
N LYS A 6 -15.39 -16.33 -19.86
CA LYS A 6 -16.73 -16.71 -19.39
C LYS A 6 -16.63 -17.66 -18.20
N LEU A 7 -17.74 -17.82 -17.50
CA LEU A 7 -17.86 -18.87 -16.49
C LEU A 7 -18.38 -20.15 -17.14
N GLY A 8 -17.78 -21.28 -16.77
CA GLY A 8 -18.31 -22.62 -17.03
C GLY A 8 -19.54 -22.93 -16.16
N PRO A 9 -20.16 -24.10 -16.35
CA PRO A 9 -21.34 -24.53 -15.60
C PRO A 9 -21.08 -24.63 -14.08
N ASP A 10 -19.85 -24.90 -13.66
CA ASP A 10 -19.46 -24.99 -12.25
C ASP A 10 -18.73 -23.71 -11.77
N ASN A 11 -18.84 -22.61 -12.52
CA ASN A 11 -18.12 -21.34 -12.30
C ASN A 11 -16.61 -21.42 -12.53
N GLU A 12 -16.12 -22.35 -13.35
CA GLU A 12 -14.73 -22.33 -13.79
C GLU A 12 -14.48 -21.09 -14.65
N LEU A 13 -13.36 -20.43 -14.45
CA LEU A 13 -12.96 -19.34 -15.33
C LEU A 13 -12.42 -19.93 -16.64
N LEU A 14 -13.13 -19.73 -17.74
CA LEU A 14 -12.71 -20.18 -19.06
C LEU A 14 -12.25 -18.98 -19.89
N ILE A 15 -11.04 -19.05 -20.43
CA ILE A 15 -10.50 -18.07 -21.39
C ILE A 15 -10.15 -18.81 -22.67
N ASP A 16 -10.84 -18.51 -23.77
CA ASP A 16 -10.69 -19.19 -25.07
C ASP A 16 -10.78 -20.72 -24.99
N GLY A 17 -11.65 -21.23 -24.11
CA GLY A 17 -11.87 -22.65 -23.89
C GLY A 17 -10.92 -23.30 -22.87
N TYR A 18 -9.91 -22.59 -22.37
CA TYR A 18 -9.00 -23.09 -21.35
C TYR A 18 -9.45 -22.71 -19.95
N ALA A 19 -9.50 -23.71 -19.06
CA ALA A 19 -9.77 -23.49 -17.65
C ALA A 19 -8.58 -22.83 -16.95
N VAL A 20 -8.85 -21.75 -16.23
CA VAL A 20 -7.86 -20.99 -15.46
C VAL A 20 -7.98 -21.36 -13.98
N SER A 21 -6.88 -21.88 -13.42
CA SER A 21 -6.82 -22.25 -12.00
C SER A 21 -6.38 -21.10 -11.09
N VAL A 22 -5.56 -20.17 -11.59
CA VAL A 22 -5.00 -19.05 -10.82
C VAL A 22 -5.06 -17.76 -11.64
N VAL A 23 -5.53 -16.68 -11.01
CA VAL A 23 -5.43 -15.32 -11.55
C VAL A 23 -4.47 -14.51 -10.70
N TYR A 24 -3.33 -14.16 -11.29
CA TYR A 24 -2.30 -13.33 -10.65
C TYR A 24 -2.39 -11.89 -11.14
N PHE A 25 -2.82 -10.98 -10.26
CA PHE A 25 -3.00 -9.59 -10.62
C PHE A 25 -1.66 -8.85 -10.66
N ARG A 26 -1.39 -8.22 -11.80
CA ARG A 26 -0.32 -7.23 -12.01
C ARG A 26 -0.85 -5.85 -12.40
N ALA A 27 -2.16 -5.67 -12.30
CA ALA A 27 -2.91 -4.46 -12.60
C ALA A 27 -4.17 -4.42 -11.73
N GLY A 28 -4.98 -3.37 -11.88
CA GLY A 28 -6.28 -3.26 -11.21
C GLY A 28 -6.22 -2.76 -9.76
N TYR A 29 -5.08 -2.20 -9.34
CA TYR A 29 -4.84 -1.56 -8.03
C TYR A 29 -5.02 -0.03 -8.03
N GLU A 30 -5.27 0.56 -9.19
CA GLU A 30 -5.56 2.00 -9.32
C GLU A 30 -6.71 2.23 -10.30
N PRO A 31 -7.45 3.35 -10.17
CA PRO A 31 -8.58 3.67 -11.05
C PRO A 31 -8.19 3.76 -12.53
N GLY A 32 -6.96 4.19 -12.84
CA GLY A 32 -6.45 4.29 -14.20
C GLY A 32 -6.45 2.98 -14.98
N HIS A 33 -6.53 1.83 -14.30
CA HIS A 33 -6.66 0.52 -14.92
C HIS A 33 -8.09 0.14 -15.32
N TYR A 34 -9.10 0.94 -14.96
CA TYR A 34 -10.52 0.66 -15.21
C TYR A 34 -11.11 1.77 -16.09
N HIS A 35 -10.77 1.75 -17.39
CA HIS A 35 -11.20 2.78 -18.34
C HIS A 35 -12.70 2.78 -18.62
N SER A 36 -13.39 1.66 -18.36
CA SER A 36 -14.82 1.50 -18.61
C SER A 36 -15.44 0.45 -17.70
N GLN A 37 -16.76 0.24 -17.83
CA GLN A 37 -17.48 -0.84 -17.14
C GLN A 37 -16.95 -2.24 -17.49
N LYS A 38 -16.31 -2.41 -18.66
CA LYS A 38 -15.81 -3.71 -19.12
C LYS A 38 -14.72 -4.27 -18.20
N GLU A 39 -13.85 -3.41 -17.68
CA GLU A 39 -12.78 -3.82 -16.76
C GLU A 39 -13.35 -4.21 -15.39
N TRP A 40 -14.38 -3.50 -14.94
CA TRP A 40 -15.13 -3.83 -13.72
C TRP A 40 -15.88 -5.16 -13.85
N ASP A 41 -16.56 -5.38 -14.96
CA ASP A 41 -17.27 -6.63 -15.25
C ASP A 41 -16.30 -7.81 -15.33
N ALA A 42 -15.11 -7.61 -15.94
CA ALA A 42 -14.07 -8.62 -15.98
C ALA A 42 -13.53 -8.95 -14.58
N ARG A 43 -13.31 -7.93 -13.74
CA ARG A 43 -12.89 -8.14 -12.34
C ARG A 43 -13.95 -8.92 -11.56
N LEU A 44 -15.23 -8.55 -11.70
CA LEU A 44 -16.33 -9.26 -11.05
C LEU A 44 -16.43 -10.70 -11.52
N LEU A 45 -16.29 -10.96 -12.83
CA LEU A 45 -16.29 -12.30 -13.41
C LEU A 45 -15.17 -13.16 -12.84
N ILE A 46 -13.95 -12.61 -12.71
CA ILE A 46 -12.82 -13.30 -12.07
C ILE A 46 -13.14 -13.65 -10.62
N GLU A 47 -13.61 -12.68 -9.83
CA GLU A 47 -13.85 -12.89 -8.39
C GLU A 47 -14.95 -13.93 -8.14
N ARG A 48 -15.96 -13.98 -9.02
CA ARG A 48 -17.04 -14.99 -8.98
C ARG A 48 -16.61 -16.39 -9.43
N SER A 49 -15.46 -16.53 -10.08
CA SER A 49 -14.97 -17.83 -10.56
C SER A 49 -14.32 -18.67 -9.46
N GLN A 50 -14.19 -19.98 -9.73
CA GLN A 50 -13.44 -20.91 -8.88
C GLN A 50 -11.91 -20.71 -8.92
N ALA A 51 -11.37 -19.91 -9.84
CA ALA A 51 -9.93 -19.66 -9.88
C ALA A 51 -9.44 -19.08 -8.55
N ILE A 52 -8.22 -19.42 -8.14
CA ILE A 52 -7.55 -18.82 -6.98
C ILE A 52 -7.06 -17.44 -7.38
N LYS A 53 -7.45 -16.40 -6.62
CA LYS A 53 -7.04 -15.02 -6.89
C LYS A 53 -5.82 -14.65 -6.05
N SER A 54 -4.82 -14.04 -6.68
CA SER A 54 -3.64 -13.48 -6.04
C SER A 54 -3.50 -11.99 -6.37
N PRO A 55 -3.97 -11.08 -5.50
CA PRO A 55 -4.86 -11.32 -4.33
C PRO A 55 -6.34 -11.43 -4.72
N SER A 56 -7.16 -12.00 -3.84
CA SER A 56 -8.62 -11.86 -3.91
C SER A 56 -9.08 -10.43 -3.56
N ILE A 57 -10.33 -10.08 -3.86
CA ILE A 57 -10.86 -8.74 -3.51
C ILE A 57 -10.77 -8.44 -2.01
N HIS A 58 -10.96 -9.44 -1.14
CA HIS A 58 -10.83 -9.26 0.32
C HIS A 58 -9.39 -8.89 0.72
N TYR A 59 -8.39 -9.58 0.17
CA TYR A 59 -6.99 -9.27 0.41
C TYR A 59 -6.58 -7.93 -0.19
N HIS A 60 -7.17 -7.54 -1.32
CA HIS A 60 -6.99 -6.21 -1.89
C HIS A 60 -7.49 -5.13 -0.93
N LEU A 61 -8.70 -5.28 -0.38
CA LEU A 61 -9.27 -4.34 0.59
C LEU A 61 -8.47 -4.31 1.90
N ALA A 62 -7.96 -5.46 2.35
CA ALA A 62 -7.10 -5.55 3.54
C ALA A 62 -5.80 -4.73 3.39
N GLY A 63 -5.33 -4.52 2.16
CA GLY A 63 -4.15 -3.69 1.86
C GLY A 63 -4.39 -2.18 1.88
N THR A 64 -5.63 -1.73 2.06
CA THR A 64 -5.95 -0.30 2.05
C THR A 64 -5.34 0.43 3.25
N LYS A 65 -5.01 1.72 3.04
CA LYS A 65 -4.48 2.58 4.10
C LYS A 65 -5.47 2.74 5.25
N LYS A 66 -6.78 2.73 4.97
CA LYS A 66 -7.82 2.75 6.00
C LYS A 66 -7.78 1.49 6.89
N VAL A 67 -7.59 0.30 6.32
CA VAL A 67 -7.43 -0.93 7.12
C VAL A 67 -6.15 -0.88 7.94
N GLN A 68 -5.02 -0.42 7.36
CA GLN A 68 -3.78 -0.20 8.10
C GLN A 68 -4.00 0.70 9.33
N GLN A 69 -4.70 1.83 9.15
CA GLN A 69 -5.02 2.75 10.24
C GLN A 69 -5.98 2.13 11.26
N ALA A 70 -7.00 1.39 10.82
CA ALA A 70 -7.97 0.77 11.71
C ALA A 70 -7.33 -0.31 12.61
N LEU A 71 -6.38 -1.09 12.06
CA LEU A 71 -5.63 -2.11 12.80
C LEU A 71 -4.70 -1.53 13.87
N ALA A 72 -4.29 -0.26 13.74
CA ALA A 72 -3.46 0.44 14.72
C ALA A 72 -4.25 0.98 15.93
N ARG A 73 -5.58 0.87 15.93
CA ARG A 73 -6.40 1.26 17.10
C ARG A 73 -6.18 0.26 18.25
N PRO A 74 -6.15 0.72 19.52
CA PRO A 74 -6.06 -0.18 20.67
C PRO A 74 -7.15 -1.26 20.64
N GLY A 75 -6.78 -2.53 20.83
CA GLY A 75 -7.70 -3.66 20.83
C GLY A 75 -8.06 -4.21 19.44
N ALA A 76 -7.71 -3.52 18.35
CA ALA A 76 -8.14 -3.93 17.01
C ALA A 76 -7.37 -5.16 16.50
N ILE A 77 -6.07 -5.24 16.73
CA ILE A 77 -5.23 -6.34 16.24
C ILE A 77 -5.50 -7.64 17.02
N GLU A 78 -5.88 -7.52 18.29
CA GLU A 78 -6.25 -8.61 19.20
C GLU A 78 -7.49 -9.37 18.73
N MET A 79 -8.33 -8.75 17.90
CA MET A 79 -9.47 -9.43 17.26
C MET A 79 -9.02 -10.44 16.18
N PHE A 80 -7.81 -10.29 15.64
CA PHE A 80 -7.29 -11.07 14.51
C PHE A 80 -6.11 -11.96 14.88
N LEU A 81 -5.36 -11.61 15.94
CA LEU A 81 -4.21 -12.36 16.43
C LEU A 81 -4.45 -12.78 17.88
N GLY A 82 -4.22 -14.07 18.19
CA GLY A 82 -4.40 -14.61 19.55
C GLY A 82 -3.11 -14.76 20.35
N GLU A 83 -1.94 -14.67 19.72
CA GLU A 83 -0.65 -14.88 20.39
C GLU A 83 -0.04 -13.55 20.84
N ALA A 84 0.13 -13.36 22.15
CA ALA A 84 0.57 -12.09 22.73
C ALA A 84 1.91 -11.60 22.17
N SER A 85 2.91 -12.49 22.00
CA SER A 85 4.21 -12.14 21.41
C SER A 85 4.08 -11.57 19.99
N LYS A 86 3.19 -12.12 19.16
CA LYS A 86 2.94 -11.62 17.80
C LYS A 86 2.18 -10.30 17.80
N ILE A 87 1.23 -10.15 18.72
CA ILE A 87 0.49 -8.90 18.89
C ILE A 87 1.46 -7.77 19.21
N GLU A 88 2.34 -7.97 20.19
CA GLU A 88 3.32 -6.96 20.57
C GLU A 88 4.32 -6.68 19.44
N ALA A 89 4.86 -7.72 18.78
CA ALA A 89 5.75 -7.53 17.63
C ALA A 89 5.09 -6.75 16.46
N VAL A 90 3.79 -6.95 16.22
CA VAL A 90 3.05 -6.18 15.19
C VAL A 90 2.75 -4.75 15.66
N LYS A 91 2.51 -4.52 16.95
CA LYS A 91 2.32 -3.16 17.48
C LYS A 91 3.60 -2.35 17.41
N GLU A 92 4.76 -2.96 17.65
CA GLU A 92 6.08 -2.31 17.60
C GLU A 92 6.40 -1.68 16.24
N ILE A 93 5.85 -2.22 15.14
CA ILE A 93 6.08 -1.70 13.79
C ILE A 93 5.09 -0.59 13.38
N PHE A 94 4.05 -0.33 14.17
CA PHE A 94 3.11 0.75 13.88
C PHE A 94 3.71 2.11 14.26
N THR A 95 3.46 3.09 13.40
CA THR A 95 3.68 4.50 13.70
C THR A 95 2.34 5.17 14.03
N GLY A 96 2.32 6.47 14.34
CA GLY A 96 1.07 7.21 14.51
C GLY A 96 0.20 7.13 13.26
N LEU A 97 -0.96 6.49 13.37
CA LEU A 97 -1.93 6.29 12.30
C LEU A 97 -3.30 6.78 12.76
N TYR A 98 -3.80 7.84 12.14
CA TYR A 98 -4.99 8.54 12.61
C TYR A 98 -6.07 8.56 11.53
N SER A 99 -7.29 8.27 11.99
CA SER A 99 -8.49 8.48 11.17
C SER A 99 -8.77 9.96 11.02
N LEU A 100 -9.42 10.34 9.93
CA LEU A 100 -10.01 11.67 9.74
C LEU A 100 -11.54 11.57 9.69
N ASP A 101 -12.15 10.61 10.36
CA ASP A 101 -13.61 10.48 10.42
C ASP A 101 -14.25 11.65 11.20
N PHE A 102 -15.58 11.76 11.14
CA PHE A 102 -16.34 12.77 11.89
C PHE A 102 -16.60 12.30 13.32
N ASP A 103 -15.53 12.22 14.09
CA ASP A 103 -15.52 11.91 15.52
C ASP A 103 -14.41 12.73 16.22
N GLU A 104 -14.38 12.66 17.55
CA GLU A 104 -13.43 13.42 18.38
C GLU A 104 -11.97 13.13 17.99
N PHE A 105 -11.64 11.87 17.68
CA PHE A 105 -10.28 11.49 17.29
C PHE A 105 -9.91 12.04 15.92
N GLY A 106 -10.84 12.05 14.98
CA GLY A 106 -10.65 12.65 13.67
C GLY A 106 -10.45 14.16 13.76
N ASP A 107 -11.23 14.85 14.59
CA ASP A 107 -11.09 16.30 14.78
C ASP A 107 -9.76 16.66 15.45
N GLN A 108 -9.30 15.86 16.41
CA GLN A 108 -7.94 15.98 16.96
C GLN A 108 -6.88 15.77 15.88
N ALA A 109 -7.03 14.77 15.00
CA ALA A 109 -6.09 14.52 13.90
C ALA A 109 -6.05 15.65 12.87
N ILE A 110 -7.21 16.25 12.55
CA ILE A 110 -7.28 17.47 11.74
C ILE A 110 -6.46 18.59 12.38
N GLN A 111 -6.64 18.82 13.69
CA GLN A 111 -5.92 19.86 14.42
C GLN A 111 -4.41 19.60 14.42
N MET A 112 -3.97 18.36 14.69
CA MET A 112 -2.56 17.96 14.60
C MET A 112 -1.96 18.26 13.22
N ALA A 113 -2.68 17.93 12.14
CA ALA A 113 -2.25 18.18 10.78
C ALA A 113 -2.15 19.68 10.45
N LEU A 114 -3.04 20.52 11.00
CA LEU A 114 -3.01 21.97 10.82
C LEU A 114 -1.87 22.64 11.59
N ASP A 115 -1.58 22.16 12.79
CA ASP A 115 -0.58 22.76 13.69
C ASP A 115 0.85 22.39 13.28
N ALA A 116 1.07 21.15 12.86
CA ALA A 116 2.42 20.65 12.53
C ALA A 116 2.43 19.76 11.28
N PRO A 117 2.06 20.29 10.09
CA PRO A 117 1.90 19.50 8.87
C PRO A 117 3.16 18.72 8.46
N GLU A 118 4.36 19.27 8.69
CA GLU A 118 5.65 18.63 8.35
C GLU A 118 5.91 17.31 9.11
N ARG A 119 5.23 17.10 10.26
CA ARG A 119 5.33 15.86 11.04
C ARG A 119 4.55 14.70 10.44
N PHE A 120 3.73 14.95 9.43
CA PHE A 120 2.78 13.97 8.92
C PHE A 120 2.90 13.76 7.42
N VAL A 121 2.23 12.69 6.98
CA VAL A 121 1.94 12.38 5.58
C VAL A 121 0.44 12.10 5.50
N LEU A 122 -0.23 12.75 4.56
CA LEU A 122 -1.65 12.54 4.31
C LEU A 122 -1.80 11.56 3.14
N LYS A 123 -2.53 10.46 3.36
CA LYS A 123 -2.60 9.33 2.41
C LYS A 123 -4.02 9.03 1.96
N PRO A 124 -4.31 9.01 0.66
CA PRO A 124 -5.60 8.55 0.15
C PRO A 124 -5.64 7.03 0.04
N GLN A 125 -6.81 6.46 -0.27
CA GLN A 125 -6.95 5.03 -0.56
C GLN A 125 -6.49 4.70 -1.99
N ARG A 126 -5.18 4.83 -2.24
CA ARG A 126 -4.52 4.56 -3.53
C ARG A 126 -3.23 3.76 -3.31
N GLU A 127 -2.84 3.04 -4.36
CA GLU A 127 -1.59 2.27 -4.45
C GLU A 127 -0.77 2.71 -5.67
N GLY A 128 0.50 2.32 -5.73
CA GLY A 128 1.38 2.61 -6.88
C GLY A 128 2.31 3.81 -6.71
N GLY A 129 2.23 4.53 -5.58
CA GLY A 129 3.07 5.70 -5.28
C GLY A 129 2.56 7.00 -5.93
N GLY A 130 3.08 8.14 -5.50
CA GLY A 130 2.74 9.46 -6.09
C GLY A 130 1.38 10.03 -5.70
N ASN A 131 0.74 9.49 -4.67
CA ASN A 131 -0.61 9.90 -4.26
C ASN A 131 -0.65 10.61 -2.91
N ASN A 132 0.45 10.60 -2.15
CA ASN A 132 0.46 11.17 -0.81
C ASN A 132 0.69 12.69 -0.86
N ILE A 133 0.22 13.39 0.15
CA ILE A 133 0.45 14.83 0.33
C ILE A 133 1.39 15.03 1.53
N TYR A 134 2.36 15.94 1.38
CA TYR A 134 3.46 16.15 2.32
C TYR A 134 3.62 17.62 2.69
N GLY A 135 4.23 17.87 3.85
CA GLY A 135 4.64 19.19 4.28
C GLY A 135 3.51 20.20 4.26
N LYS A 136 3.82 21.46 3.91
CA LYS A 136 2.84 22.57 3.90
C LYS A 136 1.56 22.30 3.11
N GLU A 137 1.60 21.48 2.06
CA GLU A 137 0.43 21.14 1.24
C GLU A 137 -0.64 20.38 2.03
N ILE A 138 -0.26 19.67 3.10
CA ILE A 138 -1.22 19.01 4.00
C ILE A 138 -2.20 20.02 4.58
N ARG A 139 -1.71 21.21 4.98
CA ARG A 139 -2.56 22.24 5.57
C ARG A 139 -3.64 22.70 4.59
N ASP A 140 -3.25 22.95 3.35
CA ASP A 140 -4.18 23.38 2.30
C ASP A 140 -5.20 22.28 1.96
N ALA A 141 -4.76 21.02 1.90
CA ALA A 141 -5.65 19.87 1.68
C ALA A 141 -6.67 19.74 2.82
N ILE A 142 -6.21 19.81 4.07
CA ILE A 142 -7.05 19.71 5.28
C ILE A 142 -8.06 20.86 5.34
N LEU A 143 -7.64 22.11 5.10
CA LEU A 143 -8.55 23.25 5.09
C LEU A 143 -9.66 23.13 4.03
N LYS A 144 -9.37 22.51 2.88
CA LYS A 144 -10.36 22.26 1.83
C LYS A 144 -11.38 21.18 2.20
N MET A 145 -10.93 20.10 2.86
CA MET A 145 -11.77 18.92 3.07
C MET A 145 -12.37 18.78 4.48
N LYS A 146 -11.87 19.49 5.50
CA LYS A 146 -12.17 19.26 6.93
C LYS A 146 -13.67 19.25 7.28
N ASP A 147 -14.49 19.98 6.54
CA ASP A 147 -15.93 20.12 6.77
C ASP A 147 -16.77 19.26 5.79
N SER A 148 -16.12 18.47 4.95
CA SER A 148 -16.76 17.66 3.90
C SER A 148 -16.53 16.16 4.12
N ARG A 149 -17.42 15.31 3.59
CA ARG A 149 -17.25 13.85 3.67
C ARG A 149 -15.97 13.33 3.01
N GLU A 150 -15.31 14.14 2.19
CA GLU A 150 -14.04 13.77 1.55
C GLU A 150 -12.96 13.41 2.56
N ARG A 151 -12.92 14.05 3.75
CA ARG A 151 -11.88 13.76 4.77
C ARG A 151 -11.79 12.28 5.15
N THR A 152 -12.90 11.53 5.07
CA THR A 152 -12.92 10.10 5.42
C THR A 152 -12.22 9.20 4.39
N ALA A 153 -11.94 9.71 3.19
CA ALA A 153 -11.16 9.02 2.16
C ALA A 153 -9.65 9.01 2.45
N TRP A 154 -9.21 9.77 3.46
CA TRP A 154 -7.82 9.98 3.81
C TRP A 154 -7.50 9.43 5.21
N ILE A 155 -6.22 9.12 5.43
CA ILE A 155 -5.66 8.91 6.76
C ILE A 155 -4.50 9.87 6.97
N LEU A 156 -4.25 10.24 8.22
CA LEU A 156 -3.04 10.96 8.61
C LEU A 156 -2.06 9.95 9.21
N MET A 157 -0.81 9.99 8.78
CA MET A 157 0.25 9.10 9.29
C MET A 157 1.44 9.95 9.74
N GLU A 158 2.04 9.61 10.88
CA GLU A 158 3.32 10.21 11.28
C GLU A 158 4.39 9.94 10.22
N ARG A 159 5.15 10.99 9.90
CA ARG A 159 6.24 10.91 8.95
C ARG A 159 7.42 10.22 9.61
N ILE A 160 7.85 9.10 9.03
CA ILE A 160 9.07 8.41 9.42
C ILE A 160 10.27 9.21 8.86
N ASN A 161 11.23 9.51 9.73
CA ASN A 161 12.50 10.16 9.37
C ASN A 161 13.63 9.13 9.49
N PRO A 162 13.92 8.36 8.43
CA PRO A 162 14.97 7.35 8.45
C PRO A 162 16.37 8.01 8.49
N PRO A 163 17.41 7.29 8.95
CA PRO A 163 18.78 7.76 8.88
C PRO A 163 19.21 8.02 7.43
N LEU A 164 20.05 9.03 7.24
CA LEU A 164 20.66 9.33 5.95
C LEU A 164 21.83 8.39 5.69
N SER A 165 21.93 7.92 4.45
CA SER A 165 23.14 7.34 3.89
C SER A 165 23.62 8.22 2.74
N THR A 166 24.91 8.19 2.42
CA THR A 166 25.46 8.94 1.28
C THR A 166 25.87 7.95 0.21
N GLY A 167 25.51 8.22 -1.05
CA GLY A 167 25.81 7.33 -2.15
C GLY A 167 25.48 7.91 -3.51
N TYR A 168 25.50 7.05 -4.52
CA TYR A 168 25.23 7.42 -5.91
C TYR A 168 23.94 6.75 -6.40
N ILE A 169 23.13 7.47 -7.17
CA ILE A 169 22.02 6.88 -7.92
C ILE A 169 22.39 6.85 -9.40
N VAL A 170 22.51 5.65 -9.96
CA VAL A 170 22.75 5.45 -11.39
C VAL A 170 21.43 5.35 -12.13
N ARG A 171 21.26 6.11 -13.21
CA ARG A 171 20.05 6.11 -14.04
C ARG A 171 20.39 6.01 -15.53
N PRO A 172 19.58 5.31 -16.35
CA PRO A 172 19.71 5.36 -17.79
C PRO A 172 19.60 6.80 -18.31
N GLY A 173 20.54 7.22 -19.16
CA GLY A 173 20.60 8.60 -19.68
C GLY A 173 21.02 9.65 -18.64
N GLY A 174 21.46 9.23 -17.45
CA GLY A 174 22.09 10.10 -16.47
C GLY A 174 23.50 10.53 -16.89
N PRO A 175 24.15 11.42 -16.11
CA PRO A 175 25.53 11.82 -16.37
C PRO A 175 26.49 10.64 -16.24
N ASP A 176 27.62 10.71 -16.96
CA ASP A 176 28.69 9.69 -16.91
C ASP A 176 29.23 9.50 -15.48
N ILE A 177 29.29 10.58 -14.70
CA ILE A 177 29.66 10.57 -13.29
C ILE A 177 28.43 11.04 -12.49
N PRO A 178 27.72 10.13 -11.80
CA PRO A 178 26.62 10.50 -10.92
C PRO A 178 27.11 11.37 -9.76
N GLU A 179 26.26 12.29 -9.32
CA GLU A 179 26.54 13.10 -8.12
C GLU A 179 26.41 12.24 -6.86
N LEU A 180 27.28 12.52 -5.89
CA LEU A 180 27.18 11.99 -4.55
C LEU A 180 26.06 12.75 -3.82
N VAL A 181 25.07 12.01 -3.31
CA VAL A 181 23.85 12.58 -2.73
C VAL A 181 23.48 11.90 -1.41
N ASP A 182 22.69 12.60 -0.60
CA ASP A 182 22.06 12.01 0.57
C ASP A 182 20.83 11.19 0.18
N LEU A 183 20.73 10.02 0.78
CA LEU A 183 19.80 8.95 0.43
C LEU A 183 19.01 8.50 1.66
N VAL A 184 17.81 8.00 1.40
CA VAL A 184 16.98 7.30 2.38
C VAL A 184 16.47 6.01 1.75
N SER A 185 16.48 4.94 2.53
CA SER A 185 16.10 3.59 2.08
C SER A 185 14.84 3.09 2.77
N GLU A 186 14.04 2.34 2.04
CA GLU A 186 12.83 1.68 2.51
C GLU A 186 12.92 0.18 2.22
N LEU A 187 12.94 -0.62 3.30
CA LEU A 187 13.03 -2.08 3.22
C LEU A 187 11.64 -2.70 3.09
N GLY A 188 11.40 -3.41 1.99
CA GLY A 188 10.25 -4.28 1.80
C GLY A 188 10.60 -5.74 2.05
N ILE A 189 9.77 -6.45 2.80
CA ILE A 189 9.88 -7.89 3.04
C ILE A 189 8.75 -8.62 2.32
N PHE A 190 9.09 -9.60 1.48
CA PHE A 190 8.08 -10.38 0.76
C PHE A 190 7.60 -11.57 1.57
N GLY A 191 6.28 -11.71 1.71
CA GLY A 191 5.62 -12.87 2.30
C GLY A 191 4.76 -13.61 1.27
N VAL A 192 4.66 -14.93 1.42
CA VAL A 192 3.73 -15.79 0.69
C VAL A 192 2.79 -16.47 1.67
N ILE A 193 1.50 -16.19 1.53
CA ILE A 193 0.42 -16.88 2.22
C ILE A 193 -0.48 -17.60 1.21
N ILE A 194 -0.75 -18.87 1.46
CA ILE A 194 -1.71 -19.70 0.71
C ILE A 194 -2.63 -20.34 1.74
N GLY A 195 -3.93 -20.10 1.62
CA GLY A 195 -4.93 -20.52 2.59
C GLY A 195 -6.35 -20.38 2.05
N ASP A 196 -7.28 -21.00 2.75
CA ASP A 196 -8.72 -20.76 2.61
C ASP A 196 -9.29 -20.13 3.90
N SER A 197 -10.61 -20.07 4.04
CA SER A 197 -11.29 -19.48 5.20
C SER A 197 -11.05 -20.24 6.52
N THR A 198 -10.56 -21.47 6.46
CA THR A 198 -10.42 -22.38 7.61
C THR A 198 -8.97 -22.75 7.90
N LYS A 199 -8.11 -22.76 6.87
CA LYS A 199 -6.77 -23.32 6.97
C LYS A 199 -5.75 -22.53 6.16
N ILE A 200 -4.62 -22.25 6.79
CA ILE A 200 -3.40 -21.77 6.15
C ILE A 200 -2.57 -22.99 5.73
N TYR A 201 -2.28 -23.13 4.45
CA TYR A 201 -1.45 -24.19 3.87
C TYR A 201 0.03 -23.82 3.76
N SER A 202 0.32 -22.53 3.55
CA SER A 202 1.68 -21.99 3.51
C SER A 202 1.67 -20.58 4.07
N ASN A 203 2.66 -20.26 4.91
CA ASN A 203 2.94 -18.92 5.38
C ASN A 203 4.45 -18.80 5.61
N ARG A 204 5.13 -18.03 4.76
CA ARG A 204 6.59 -17.88 4.83
C ARG A 204 7.07 -16.55 4.26
N GLN A 205 8.17 -16.05 4.78
CA GLN A 205 8.96 -14.98 4.18
C GLN A 205 9.80 -15.55 3.03
N VAL A 206 9.92 -14.84 1.91
CA VAL A 206 10.53 -15.36 0.65
C VAL A 206 11.56 -14.43 0.02
N GLY A 207 11.97 -13.38 0.71
CA GLY A 207 12.96 -12.43 0.23
C GLY A 207 12.67 -11.01 0.68
N HIS A 208 13.42 -10.08 0.10
CA HIS A 208 13.31 -8.65 0.39
C HIS A 208 13.56 -7.83 -0.88
N MET A 209 13.23 -6.55 -0.82
CA MET A 209 13.62 -5.53 -1.78
C MET A 209 13.93 -4.26 -1.01
N LEU A 210 15.10 -3.68 -1.23
CA LEU A 210 15.42 -2.35 -0.74
C LEU A 210 15.19 -1.34 -1.87
N ARG A 211 14.49 -0.26 -1.54
CA ARG A 211 14.32 0.88 -2.45
C ARG A 211 14.98 2.09 -1.82
N THR A 212 15.78 2.80 -2.59
CA THR A 212 16.51 3.97 -2.12
C THR A 212 16.18 5.18 -2.98
N LYS A 213 16.01 6.33 -2.36
CA LYS A 213 15.70 7.60 -3.02
C LYS A 213 16.56 8.72 -2.43
N VAL A 214 16.67 9.83 -3.15
CA VAL A 214 17.27 11.05 -2.59
C VAL A 214 16.47 11.51 -1.39
N SER A 215 17.15 11.99 -0.35
CA SER A 215 16.53 12.38 0.93
C SER A 215 15.49 13.49 0.80
N THR A 216 15.65 14.36 -0.22
CA THR A 216 14.74 15.46 -0.53
C THR A 216 13.47 15.02 -1.26
N ALA A 217 13.39 13.78 -1.75
CA ALA A 217 12.22 13.29 -2.46
C ALA A 217 11.13 12.80 -1.50
N ASN A 218 9.92 13.35 -1.65
CA ASN A 218 8.76 12.94 -0.86
C ASN A 218 8.28 11.52 -1.23
N GLU A 219 8.32 11.17 -2.51
CA GLU A 219 7.84 9.89 -3.05
C GLU A 219 9.02 8.99 -3.51
N GLY A 220 8.85 7.66 -3.43
CA GLY A 220 9.95 6.68 -3.59
C GLY A 220 9.71 5.56 -4.60
N GLY A 221 8.66 5.65 -5.41
CA GLY A 221 8.33 4.62 -6.38
C GLY A 221 9.43 4.44 -7.45
N VAL A 222 9.97 3.23 -7.56
CA VAL A 222 10.94 2.89 -8.64
C VAL A 222 10.26 2.97 -10.02
N ALA A 223 9.05 2.41 -10.14
CA ALA A 223 8.28 2.47 -11.38
C ALA A 223 7.86 3.91 -11.76
N ALA A 224 7.72 4.79 -10.76
CA ALA A 224 7.44 6.21 -10.96
C ALA A 224 8.72 7.02 -11.28
N GLY A 225 9.89 6.38 -11.35
CA GLY A 225 11.17 7.02 -11.64
C GLY A 225 11.76 7.80 -10.47
N LEU A 226 11.20 7.73 -9.26
CA LEU A 226 11.62 8.56 -8.13
C LEU A 226 12.64 7.86 -7.22
N GLY A 227 12.63 6.53 -7.17
CA GLY A 227 13.60 5.71 -6.45
C GLY A 227 14.46 4.82 -7.36
N ALA A 228 15.46 4.19 -6.77
CA ALA A 228 16.29 3.15 -7.37
C ALA A 228 16.20 1.85 -6.54
N LEU A 229 16.50 0.73 -7.18
CA LEU A 229 16.67 -0.56 -6.50
C LEU A 229 18.01 -0.58 -5.77
N ASP A 230 18.03 -1.21 -4.60
CA ASP A 230 19.19 -1.27 -3.74
C ASP A 230 19.27 -2.64 -3.04
N SER A 231 20.34 -2.90 -2.29
CA SER A 231 20.53 -4.10 -1.48
C SER A 231 20.94 -3.73 -0.05
N PRO A 232 20.40 -4.39 0.99
CA PRO A 232 20.80 -4.12 2.36
C PRO A 232 22.23 -4.62 2.62
N TYR A 233 23.06 -3.77 3.19
CA TYR A 233 24.33 -4.17 3.80
C TYR A 233 24.13 -4.29 5.31
N LEU A 234 24.24 -5.51 5.83
CA LEU A 234 24.08 -5.76 7.26
C LEU A 234 25.34 -5.28 8.00
N ILE A 235 25.14 -4.53 9.07
CA ILE A 235 26.17 -4.05 9.98
C ILE A 235 25.97 -4.72 11.34
N ASP A 236 27.07 -5.05 12.01
CA ASP A 236 27.09 -5.64 13.36
C ASP A 236 26.93 -4.58 14.47
#